data_AF-A0A4R4NLZ0-F1
#
_entry.id   AF-A0A4R4NLZ0-F1
#
_cell.length_a   1.000
_cell.length_b   1.000
_cell.length_c   1.000
_cell.angle_alpha   90.00
_cell.angle_beta   90.00
_cell.angle_gamma   90.00
#
_symmetry.space_group_name_H-M   'P 1'
#
loop_
_entity.id
_entity.type
_entity.pdbx_description
1 polymer ?
#
loop_
_entity_poly.entity_id
_entity_poly.type
_entity_poly.pdbx_seq_one_letter_code
_entity_poly.pdbx_strand_id
1 'polypeptide(L)'
;MSRPDGLGALRDGFEVYFLSDCSAGTTPEGHEDAKVRMVQAGAKPVNWPALVSEWAPDYTKPENMAVAELYNQHGGAVSLAAQYVMAQISAGVVKAPEWFAQPVTE
;
A
#
# COMPACT_ATOMS: atom_id res chain seq x y z
N MET A 1 28.61 -6.64 -11.71
CA MET A 1 27.65 -7.02 -10.65
C MET A 1 26.30 -7.20 -11.34
N SER A 2 25.81 -8.44 -11.45
CA SER A 2 24.45 -8.69 -11.94
C SER A 2 23.49 -7.99 -10.98
N ARG A 3 22.52 -7.21 -11.47
CA ARG A 3 21.48 -6.64 -10.59
C ARG A 3 20.73 -7.82 -9.96
N PRO A 4 20.71 -7.99 -8.64
CA PRO A 4 20.04 -9.13 -8.03
C PRO A 4 18.54 -8.98 -8.27
N ASP A 5 17.92 -10.02 -8.83
CA ASP A 5 16.48 -10.22 -8.77
C ASP A 5 16.06 -10.56 -7.32
N GLY A 6 14.75 -10.71 -7.06
CA GLY A 6 14.26 -10.99 -5.70
C GLY A 6 14.89 -12.24 -5.07
N LEU A 7 15.20 -13.28 -5.87
CA LEU A 7 15.87 -14.49 -5.38
C LEU A 7 17.37 -14.26 -5.13
N GLY A 8 18.03 -13.43 -5.93
CA GLY A 8 19.40 -12.97 -5.69
C GLY A 8 19.51 -12.21 -4.38
N ALA A 9 18.59 -11.28 -4.11
CA ALA A 9 18.57 -10.51 -2.86
C ALA A 9 18.41 -11.42 -1.62
N LEU A 10 17.55 -12.44 -1.70
CA LEU A 10 17.44 -13.45 -0.63
C LEU A 10 18.76 -14.21 -0.39
N ARG A 11 19.49 -14.58 -1.46
CA ARG A 11 20.79 -15.28 -1.34
C ARG A 11 21.87 -14.39 -0.73
N ASP A 12 21.77 -13.09 -0.98
CA ASP A 12 22.65 -12.08 -0.39
C ASP A 12 22.28 -11.74 1.07
N GLY A 13 21.23 -12.38 1.62
CA GLY A 13 20.83 -12.26 3.02
C GLY A 13 19.85 -11.11 3.31
N PHE A 14 19.27 -10.48 2.29
CA PHE A 14 18.25 -9.47 2.48
C PHE A 14 16.89 -10.08 2.82
N GLU A 15 16.10 -9.34 3.57
CA GLU A 15 14.68 -9.60 3.71
C GLU A 15 13.93 -9.05 2.49
N VAL A 16 13.21 -9.91 1.79
CA VAL A 16 12.56 -9.54 0.53
C VAL A 16 11.05 -9.54 0.70
N TYR A 17 10.46 -8.36 0.52
CA TYR A 17 9.02 -8.17 0.37
C TYR A 17 8.72 -7.90 -1.10
N PHE A 18 7.73 -8.60 -1.68
CA PHE A 18 7.35 -8.39 -3.08
C PHE A 18 5.89 -7.93 -3.20
N LEU A 19 5.68 -6.90 -4.00
CA LEU A 19 4.36 -6.33 -4.29
C LEU A 19 3.63 -7.21 -5.29
N SER A 20 2.80 -8.11 -4.78
CA SER A 20 2.07 -9.11 -5.58
C SER A 20 1.03 -8.50 -6.52
N ASP A 21 0.52 -7.31 -6.19
CA ASP A 21 -0.47 -6.55 -6.95
C ASP A 21 0.14 -5.44 -7.83
N CYS A 22 1.46 -5.27 -7.81
CA CYS A 22 2.20 -4.34 -8.67
C CYS A 22 3.21 -5.06 -9.58
N SER A 23 3.15 -6.38 -9.65
CA SER A 23 4.01 -7.22 -10.47
C SER A 23 3.18 -8.08 -11.40
N ALA A 24 3.70 -8.41 -12.59
CA ALA A 24 3.02 -9.26 -13.56
C ALA A 24 3.99 -10.28 -14.19
N GLY A 25 3.44 -11.40 -14.66
CA GLY A 25 4.14 -12.39 -15.47
C GLY A 25 3.64 -12.38 -16.91
N THR A 26 4.31 -13.12 -17.80
CA THR A 26 3.89 -13.26 -19.21
C THR A 26 2.52 -13.93 -19.35
N THR A 27 2.16 -14.82 -18.42
CA THR A 27 0.83 -15.42 -18.31
C THR A 27 0.35 -15.38 -16.86
N PRO A 28 -0.97 -15.50 -16.59
CA PRO A 28 -1.49 -15.63 -15.24
C PRO A 28 -0.89 -16.82 -14.49
N GLU A 29 -0.82 -17.99 -15.14
CA GLU A 29 -0.27 -19.21 -14.55
C GLU A 29 1.20 -19.03 -14.17
N GLY A 30 2.00 -18.44 -15.07
CA GLY A 30 3.42 -18.18 -14.81
C GLY A 30 3.63 -17.14 -13.70
N HIS A 31 2.74 -16.16 -13.56
CA HIS A 31 2.79 -15.21 -12.44
C HIS A 31 2.47 -15.89 -11.10
N GLU A 32 1.43 -16.74 -11.05
CA GLU A 32 1.08 -17.51 -9.84
C GLU A 32 2.22 -18.45 -9.43
N ASP A 33 2.78 -19.20 -10.38
CA ASP A 33 3.92 -20.09 -10.13
C ASP A 33 5.14 -19.31 -9.58
N ALA A 34 5.41 -18.11 -10.12
CA ALA A 34 6.48 -17.25 -9.63
C ALA A 34 6.25 -16.79 -8.19
N LYS A 35 5.02 -16.37 -7.84
CA LYS A 35 4.67 -15.98 -6.46
C LYS A 35 4.85 -17.15 -5.49
N VAL A 36 4.39 -18.35 -5.86
CA VAL A 36 4.56 -19.57 -5.04
C VAL A 36 6.04 -19.84 -4.81
N ARG A 37 6.87 -19.76 -5.86
CA ARG A 37 8.32 -19.98 -5.75
C ARG A 37 8.99 -18.95 -4.86
N MET A 38 8.60 -17.67 -4.94
CA MET A 38 9.13 -16.63 -4.07
C MET A 38 8.83 -16.90 -2.59
N VAL A 39 7.60 -17.30 -2.27
CA VAL A 39 7.20 -17.66 -0.90
C VAL A 39 7.98 -18.87 -0.39
N GLN A 40 8.15 -19.91 -1.21
CA GLN A 40 8.95 -21.09 -0.86
C GLN A 40 10.43 -20.75 -0.58
N ALA A 41 10.96 -19.73 -1.25
CA ALA A 41 12.31 -19.24 -1.01
C ALA A 41 12.43 -18.32 0.22
N GLY A 42 11.32 -17.97 0.88
CA GLY A 42 11.29 -17.14 2.08
C GLY A 42 10.96 -15.66 1.84
N ALA A 43 10.62 -15.25 0.61
CA ALA A 43 10.13 -13.89 0.37
C ALA A 43 8.69 -13.71 0.88
N LYS A 44 8.37 -12.49 1.30
CA LYS A 44 7.08 -12.13 1.90
C LYS A 44 6.19 -11.41 0.89
N PRO A 45 5.01 -11.92 0.55
CA PRO A 45 4.07 -11.19 -0.30
C PRO A 45 3.49 -10.01 0.48
N VAL A 46 3.39 -8.86 -0.18
CA VAL A 46 2.67 -7.69 0.32
C VAL A 46 1.87 -7.08 -0.83
N ASN A 47 0.84 -6.29 -0.49
CA ASN A 47 0.12 -5.47 -1.46
C ASN A 47 0.45 -3.98 -1.23
N TRP A 48 0.30 -3.13 -2.24
CA TRP A 48 0.73 -1.75 -2.10
C TRP A 48 -0.02 -0.96 -1.01
N PRO A 49 -1.33 -1.18 -0.75
CA PRO A 49 -2.01 -0.46 0.33
C PRO A 49 -1.51 -0.86 1.71
N ALA A 50 -1.21 -2.14 1.94
CA ALA A 50 -0.62 -2.59 3.20
C ALA A 50 0.77 -1.99 3.40
N LEU A 51 1.61 -1.99 2.35
CA LEU A 51 2.95 -1.40 2.42
C LEU A 51 2.90 0.08 2.82
N VAL A 52 2.01 0.87 2.19
CA VAL A 52 1.88 2.29 2.54
C VAL A 52 1.33 2.45 3.95
N SER A 53 0.41 1.60 4.39
CA SER A 53 -0.11 1.61 5.77
C SER A 53 0.95 1.23 6.80
N GLU A 54 1.94 0.41 6.45
CA GLU A 54 3.10 0.11 7.30
C GLU A 54 4.07 1.28 7.39
N TRP A 55 4.24 2.05 6.30
CA TRP A 55 5.11 3.22 6.27
C TRP A 55 4.49 4.47 6.89
N ALA A 56 3.16 4.63 6.79
CA ALA A 56 2.42 5.77 7.33
C ALA A 56 1.21 5.29 8.16
N PRO A 57 1.45 4.58 9.29
CA PRO A 57 0.40 3.94 10.09
C PRO A 57 -0.51 4.94 10.82
N ASP A 58 0.00 6.14 11.09
CA ASP A 58 -0.71 7.18 11.81
C ASP A 58 -1.26 8.21 10.83
N TYR A 59 -2.59 8.26 10.71
CA TYR A 59 -3.33 9.18 9.83
C TYR A 59 -3.24 10.64 10.25
N THR A 60 -2.75 10.91 11.46
CA THR A 60 -2.49 12.28 11.88
C THR A 60 -1.16 12.77 11.34
N LYS A 61 -0.14 11.92 11.19
CA LYS A 61 1.23 12.39 10.93
C LYS A 61 1.49 12.87 9.50
N PRO A 62 2.49 13.75 9.28
CA PRO A 62 2.81 14.28 7.94
C PRO A 62 3.15 13.22 6.90
N GLU A 63 3.69 12.07 7.30
CA GLU A 63 3.98 10.95 6.42
C GLU A 63 2.71 10.41 5.74
N ASN A 64 1.58 10.43 6.44
CA ASN A 64 0.29 10.04 5.86
C ASN A 64 -0.21 11.09 4.86
N MET A 65 -0.01 12.38 5.15
CA MET A 65 -0.31 13.45 4.20
C MET A 65 0.49 13.32 2.89
N ALA A 66 1.73 12.84 2.96
CA ALA A 66 2.58 12.65 1.79
C ALA A 66 2.08 11.54 0.84
N VAL A 67 1.30 10.58 1.35
CA VAL A 67 0.75 9.46 0.56
C VAL A 67 -0.74 9.63 0.22
N ALA A 68 -1.40 10.63 0.81
CA ALA A 68 -2.83 10.89 0.60
C ALA A 68 -3.18 11.12 -0.88
N GLU A 69 -2.36 11.87 -1.61
CA GLU A 69 -2.59 12.11 -3.05
C GLU A 69 -2.44 10.82 -3.87
N LEU A 70 -1.47 9.98 -3.54
CA LEU A 70 -1.28 8.68 -4.19
C LEU A 70 -2.49 7.77 -3.99
N TYR A 71 -3.04 7.73 -2.76
CA TYR A 71 -4.30 7.04 -2.51
C TYR A 71 -5.44 7.64 -3.32
N ASN A 72 -5.62 8.97 -3.34
CA ASN A 72 -6.71 9.58 -4.10
C ASN A 72 -6.69 9.19 -5.59
N GLN A 73 -5.50 9.06 -6.19
CA GLN A 73 -5.34 8.69 -7.60
C GLN A 73 -5.44 7.18 -7.87
N HIS A 74 -4.97 6.34 -6.95
CA HIS A 74 -4.77 4.90 -7.21
C HIS A 74 -5.49 3.93 -6.24
N GLY A 75 -6.10 4.43 -5.16
CA GLY A 75 -6.76 3.64 -4.12
C GLY A 75 -8.13 3.05 -4.52
N GLY A 76 -8.58 3.27 -5.76
CA GLY A 76 -9.78 2.65 -6.32
C GLY A 76 -11.02 2.86 -5.46
N ALA A 77 -11.66 1.75 -5.06
CA ALA A 77 -12.88 1.78 -4.26
C ALA A 77 -12.70 2.44 -2.88
N VAL A 78 -11.51 2.32 -2.27
CA VAL A 78 -11.22 2.94 -0.97
C VAL A 78 -11.25 4.46 -1.09
N SER A 79 -10.62 5.00 -2.13
CA SER A 79 -10.58 6.45 -2.38
C SER A 79 -11.94 6.99 -2.79
N LEU A 80 -12.73 6.22 -3.56
CA LEU A 80 -14.11 6.58 -3.87
C LEU A 80 -14.96 6.68 -2.61
N ALA A 81 -14.83 5.73 -1.69
CA ALA A 81 -15.55 5.78 -0.41
C ALA A 81 -15.12 6.98 0.44
N ALA A 82 -13.82 7.28 0.51
CA ALA A 82 -13.30 8.44 1.21
C ALA A 82 -13.86 9.75 0.62
N GLN A 83 -13.81 9.91 -0.72
CA GLN A 83 -14.35 11.08 -1.42
C GLN A 83 -15.86 11.22 -1.21
N TYR A 84 -16.61 10.12 -1.25
CA TYR A 84 -18.03 10.12 -0.97
C TYR A 84 -18.34 10.65 0.43
N VAL A 85 -17.66 10.14 1.47
CA VAL A 85 -17.84 10.61 2.85
C VAL A 85 -17.46 12.09 2.98
N MET A 86 -16.33 12.51 2.40
CA MET A 86 -15.90 13.91 2.44
C MET A 86 -16.88 14.85 1.74
N ALA A 87 -17.52 14.41 0.65
CA ALA A 87 -18.56 15.17 -0.02
C ALA A 87 -19.81 15.34 0.85
N GLN A 88 -20.23 14.28 1.57
CA GLN A 88 -21.37 14.34 2.50
C GLN A 88 -21.09 15.27 3.70
N ILE A 89 -19.87 15.25 4.23
CA ILE A 89 -19.44 16.18 5.28
C ILE A 89 -19.46 17.62 4.75
N SER A 90 -18.89 17.84 3.56
CA SER A 90 -18.84 19.16 2.93
C SER A 90 -20.24 19.71 2.60
N ALA A 91 -21.19 18.83 2.26
CA ALA A 91 -22.59 19.17 2.02
C ALA A 91 -23.40 19.36 3.32
N GLY A 92 -22.79 19.16 4.50
CA GLY A 92 -23.46 19.28 5.80
C GLY A 92 -24.45 18.16 6.11
N VAL A 93 -24.44 17.06 5.33
CA VAL A 93 -25.34 15.91 5.52
C VAL A 93 -24.87 15.04 6.68
N VAL A 94 -23.55 14.91 6.86
CA VAL A 94 -22.93 14.13 7.94
C VAL A 94 -22.02 15.05 8.77
N LYS A 95 -22.14 14.98 10.10
CA LYS A 95 -21.25 15.70 11.01
C LYS A 95 -19.85 15.08 10.96
N ALA A 96 -18.82 15.91 10.79
CA ALA A 96 -17.43 15.45 10.89
C ALA A 96 -17.14 14.83 12.27
N PRO A 97 -16.33 13.76 12.34
CA PRO A 97 -15.90 13.18 13.61
C PRO A 97 -15.10 14.18 14.46
N GLU A 98 -15.19 14.08 15.79
CA GLU A 98 -14.55 15.04 16.71
C GLU A 98 -13.02 14.99 16.68
N TRP A 99 -12.45 13.83 16.34
CA TRP A 99 -11.01 13.62 16.18
C TRP A 99 -10.46 14.21 14.87
N PHE A 100 -11.31 14.54 13.91
CA PHE A 100 -10.91 15.11 12.61
C PHE A 100 -10.42 16.57 12.72
N ALA A 101 -10.87 17.27 13.77
CA ALA A 101 -10.54 18.67 14.03
C ALA A 101 -9.37 18.84 15.02
N GLN A 102 -8.80 17.74 15.51
CA GLN A 102 -7.67 17.79 16.43
C GLN A 102 -6.38 18.08 15.64
N PRO A 103 -5.51 18.99 16.11
CA PRO A 103 -4.23 19.22 15.46
C PRO A 103 -3.37 17.96 15.50
N VAL A 104 -2.68 17.69 14.38
CA VAL A 104 -1.66 16.66 14.28
C VAL A 104 -0.57 16.95 15.31
N THR A 105 -0.45 16.09 16.32
CA THR A 105 0.62 16.13 17.31
C THR A 105 1.80 15.29 16.84
N GLU A 106 3.03 15.79 17.02
CA GLU A 106 4.28 15.06 16.72
C GLU A 106 4.42 13.73 17.47
#